data_AF-A0A1M5H052-F1
#
_entry.id   AF-A0A1M5H052-F1
#
_cell.length_a   1.000
_cell.length_b   1.000
_cell.length_c   1.000
_cell.angle_alpha   90.00
_cell.angle_beta   90.00
_cell.angle_gamma   90.00
#
_symmetry.space_group_name_H-M   'P 1'
#
loop_
_entity.id
_entity.type
_entity.pdbx_description
1 polymer ?
#
loop_
_entity_poly.entity_id
_entity_poly.type
_entity_poly.pdbx_seq_one_letter_code
_entity_poly.pdbx_strand_id
1 'polypeptide(L)'
;MDLREKPGKVQTFLEWMLRFRLIALVVMVIATVSFVATGWQEIVSLPIGSSEAFGMWLAETEGAKALWESARYLGVASIACVVMFIVFGGVRAGVASVVAMLLSFAGLYVLGGAESMPLPMFGIFALVAIVMFIFVKLSVACALFPFALSWLFLSGILEIVSSKFDASASLVWGAHSAFAFACAMAFAVVAGKHLAAGVPQAGALVKAAKQLLVPVLVGALLLIAAVTYDMGTPNWIYGVLQFVAYAVWFYVFFFSISSFGPWERLRSGSRRVEMKDKKKKAPAKKKK
;
A
#
# COMPACT_ATOMS: atom_id res chain seq x y z
N MET A 1 -17.10 -27.97 14.65
CA MET A 1 -17.35 -27.08 13.50
C MET A 1 -18.02 -25.85 14.07
N ASP A 2 -17.23 -24.83 14.43
CA ASP A 2 -17.83 -23.58 14.90
C ASP A 2 -18.65 -22.99 13.76
N LEU A 3 -19.92 -22.73 14.08
CA LEU A 3 -20.89 -22.02 13.28
C LEU A 3 -20.25 -20.72 12.81
N ARG A 4 -19.81 -20.72 11.55
CA ARG A 4 -19.19 -19.57 10.90
C ARG A 4 -20.22 -18.44 10.92
N GLU A 5 -19.97 -17.40 11.71
CA GLU A 5 -20.67 -16.11 11.55
C GLU A 5 -20.70 -15.78 10.05
N LYS A 6 -21.87 -15.35 9.56
CA LYS A 6 -22.00 -15.00 8.14
C LYS A 6 -20.92 -13.97 7.80
N PRO A 7 -20.15 -14.17 6.73
CA PRO A 7 -19.12 -13.22 6.35
C PRO A 7 -19.76 -11.86 6.10
N GLY A 8 -19.25 -10.83 6.79
CA GLY A 8 -19.73 -9.46 6.60
C GLY A 8 -19.48 -8.95 5.18
N LYS A 9 -20.19 -7.92 4.74
CA LYS A 9 -20.15 -7.40 3.35
C LYS A 9 -18.73 -7.14 2.84
N VAL A 10 -17.88 -6.48 3.66
CA VAL A 10 -16.47 -6.19 3.32
C VAL A 10 -15.66 -7.46 3.12
N GLN A 11 -15.85 -8.47 3.97
CA GLN A 11 -15.14 -9.74 3.82
C GLN A 11 -15.55 -10.44 2.54
N THR A 12 -16.85 -10.48 2.23
CA THR A 12 -17.37 -11.06 1.00
C THR A 12 -16.77 -10.36 -0.24
N PHE A 13 -16.71 -9.02 -0.23
CA PHE A 13 -16.08 -8.25 -1.31
C PHE A 13 -14.59 -8.63 -1.50
N LEU A 14 -13.81 -8.67 -0.42
CA LEU A 14 -12.39 -9.04 -0.50
C LEU A 14 -12.19 -10.50 -0.97
N GLU A 15 -13.07 -11.41 -0.53
CA GLU A 15 -13.06 -12.79 -1.02
C GLU A 15 -13.38 -12.85 -2.53
N TRP A 16 -14.32 -12.04 -3.03
CA TRP A 16 -14.58 -11.91 -4.46
C TRP A 16 -13.37 -11.37 -5.24
N MET A 17 -12.68 -10.36 -4.71
CA MET A 17 -11.46 -9.83 -5.34
C MET A 17 -10.36 -10.90 -5.45
N LEU A 18 -10.20 -11.74 -4.42
CA LEU A 18 -9.28 -12.89 -4.51
C LEU A 18 -9.73 -13.96 -5.49
N ARG A 19 -11.04 -14.18 -5.68
CA ARG A 19 -11.56 -15.13 -6.68
C ARG A 19 -11.30 -14.63 -8.09
N PHE A 20 -11.47 -13.34 -8.34
CA PHE A 20 -11.26 -12.72 -9.66
C PHE A 20 -9.84 -12.17 -9.86
N ARG A 21 -8.89 -12.55 -9.02
CA ARG A 21 -7.50 -12.04 -9.05
C ARG A 21 -6.81 -12.15 -10.42
N LEU A 22 -7.13 -13.19 -11.19
CA LEU A 22 -6.55 -13.37 -12.53
C LEU A 22 -7.07 -12.33 -13.52
N ILE A 23 -8.36 -11.99 -13.44
CA ILE A 23 -8.96 -10.94 -14.26
C ILE A 23 -8.31 -9.59 -13.90
N ALA A 24 -8.18 -9.29 -12.61
CA ALA A 24 -7.50 -8.07 -12.16
C ALA A 24 -6.06 -7.99 -12.67
N LEU A 25 -5.30 -9.10 -12.61
CA LEU A 25 -3.94 -9.16 -13.14
C LEU A 25 -3.90 -8.91 -14.66
N VAL A 26 -4.74 -9.59 -15.43
CA VAL A 26 -4.77 -9.46 -16.90
C VAL A 26 -5.16 -8.04 -17.30
N VAL A 27 -6.21 -7.48 -16.70
CA VAL A 27 -6.65 -6.10 -16.96
C VAL A 27 -5.54 -5.11 -16.61
N MET A 28 -4.89 -5.28 -15.45
CA MET A 28 -3.79 -4.41 -15.04
C MET A 28 -2.61 -4.48 -16.02
N VAL A 29 -2.20 -5.68 -16.44
CA VAL A 29 -1.08 -5.85 -17.38
C VAL A 29 -1.42 -5.23 -18.74
N ILE A 30 -2.60 -5.52 -19.30
CA ILE A 30 -3.03 -4.95 -20.58
C ILE A 30 -3.05 -3.42 -20.49
N ALA A 31 -3.69 -2.86 -19.45
CA ALA A 31 -3.78 -1.42 -19.29
C ALA A 31 -2.39 -0.77 -19.10
N THR A 32 -1.53 -1.36 -18.27
CA THR A 32 -0.18 -0.85 -18.02
C THR A 32 0.66 -0.88 -19.30
N VAL A 33 0.61 -1.98 -20.06
CA VAL A 33 1.33 -2.09 -21.35
C VAL A 33 0.79 -1.08 -22.35
N SER A 34 -0.52 -0.90 -22.43
CA SER A 34 -1.12 0.13 -23.28
C SER A 34 -0.65 1.53 -22.89
N PHE A 35 -0.64 1.89 -21.60
CA PHE A 35 -0.15 3.19 -21.14
C PHE A 35 1.32 3.40 -21.45
N VAL A 36 2.15 2.39 -21.21
CA VAL A 36 3.58 2.45 -21.55
C VAL A 36 3.78 2.54 -23.07
N ALA A 37 2.93 1.93 -23.88
CA ALA A 37 3.06 1.99 -25.33
C ALA A 37 2.62 3.35 -25.91
N THR A 38 1.57 3.98 -25.36
CA THR A 38 0.97 5.19 -25.93
C THR A 38 1.37 6.48 -25.24
N GLY A 39 1.80 6.43 -23.98
CA GLY A 39 2.00 7.60 -23.12
C GLY A 39 3.14 7.44 -22.11
N TRP A 40 4.23 6.79 -22.53
CA TRP A 40 5.39 6.57 -21.67
C TRP A 40 6.00 7.88 -21.15
N GLN A 41 6.05 8.91 -22.00
CA GLN A 41 6.64 10.21 -21.65
C GLN A 41 5.86 10.89 -20.53
N GLU A 42 4.53 10.83 -20.57
CA GLU A 42 3.68 11.39 -19.51
C GLU A 42 3.80 10.61 -18.19
N ILE A 43 3.98 9.28 -18.24
CA ILE A 43 4.17 8.47 -17.02
C ILE A 43 5.55 8.71 -16.39
N VAL A 44 6.59 8.89 -17.20
CA VAL A 44 7.96 9.13 -16.74
C VAL A 44 8.17 10.57 -16.26
N SER A 45 7.44 11.53 -16.81
CA SER A 45 7.52 12.93 -16.37
C SER A 45 6.99 13.12 -14.95
N LEU A 46 6.07 12.27 -14.48
CA LEU A 46 5.53 12.33 -13.12
C LEU A 46 6.62 12.20 -12.04
N PRO A 47 7.45 11.13 -11.97
CA PRO A 47 8.52 11.03 -10.98
C PRO A 47 9.59 12.12 -11.13
N ILE A 48 9.92 12.54 -12.36
CA ILE A 48 10.88 13.64 -12.60
C ILE A 48 10.34 14.93 -12.00
N GLY A 49 9.14 15.35 -12.43
CA GLY A 49 8.53 16.58 -11.94
C GLY A 49 8.29 16.53 -10.43
N SER A 50 7.95 15.37 -9.87
CA SER A 50 7.81 15.19 -8.41
C SER A 50 9.12 15.40 -7.69
N SER A 51 10.21 14.87 -8.25
CA SER A 51 11.56 14.98 -7.71
C SER A 51 12.05 16.42 -7.74
N GLU A 52 11.90 17.11 -8.87
CA GLU A 52 12.26 18.53 -9.03
C GLU A 52 11.44 19.41 -8.08
N ALA A 53 10.12 19.26 -8.09
CA ALA A 53 9.23 20.05 -7.26
C ALA A 53 9.48 19.82 -5.76
N PHE A 54 9.81 18.58 -5.36
CA PHE A 54 10.21 18.28 -3.99
C PHE A 54 11.57 18.92 -3.64
N GLY A 55 12.53 18.89 -4.56
CA GLY A 55 13.84 19.53 -4.39
C GLY A 55 13.74 21.05 -4.25
N MET A 56 12.94 21.71 -5.10
CA MET A 56 12.66 23.14 -5.01
C MET A 56 11.96 23.50 -3.70
N TRP A 57 10.91 22.76 -3.33
CA TRP A 57 10.20 22.98 -2.07
C TRP A 57 11.13 22.88 -0.85
N LEU A 58 12.04 21.91 -0.82
CA LEU A 58 13.04 21.77 0.24
C LEU A 58 14.07 22.91 0.25
N ALA A 59 14.48 23.40 -0.92
CA ALA A 59 15.45 24.49 -1.04
C ALA A 59 14.86 25.84 -0.63
N GLU A 60 13.57 26.08 -0.91
CA GLU A 60 12.85 27.31 -0.55
C GLU A 60 12.46 27.36 0.94
N THR A 61 12.46 26.21 1.61
CA THR A 61 12.00 26.10 2.99
C THR A 61 13.16 26.26 3.98
N GLU A 62 13.32 27.45 4.54
CA GLU A 62 14.31 27.70 5.60
C GLU A 62 13.75 27.40 7.01
N GLY A 63 14.15 26.26 7.55
CA GLY A 63 13.91 25.88 8.96
C GLY A 63 12.58 25.17 9.24
N ALA A 64 12.48 24.58 10.44
CA ALA A 64 11.37 23.70 10.80
C ALA A 64 10.00 24.40 10.86
N LYS A 65 9.97 25.69 11.18
CA LYS A 65 8.72 26.47 11.24
C LYS A 65 8.15 26.70 9.83
N ALA A 66 8.98 27.13 8.87
CA ALA A 66 8.58 27.32 7.49
C ALA A 66 8.13 25.99 6.83
N LEU A 67 8.82 24.89 7.18
CA LEU A 67 8.44 23.54 6.73
C LEU A 67 7.06 23.13 7.24
N TRP A 68 6.81 23.38 8.54
CA TRP A 68 5.51 23.10 9.12
C TRP A 68 4.41 23.97 8.50
N GLU A 69 4.65 25.26 8.31
CA GLU A 69 3.66 26.18 7.75
C GLU A 69 3.31 25.86 6.29
N SER A 70 4.28 25.41 5.48
CA SER A 70 4.07 25.08 4.06
C SER A 70 3.45 23.70 3.79
N ALA A 71 3.57 22.75 4.73
CA ALA A 71 3.03 21.39 4.56
C ALA A 71 2.16 20.94 5.75
N ARG A 72 1.48 21.88 6.42
CA ARG A 72 0.73 21.58 7.65
C ARG A 72 -0.36 20.52 7.44
N TYR A 73 -1.12 20.59 6.35
CA TYR A 73 -2.24 19.66 6.15
C TYR A 73 -1.72 18.28 5.76
N LEU A 74 -0.68 18.20 4.92
CA LEU A 74 0.05 16.97 4.60
C LEU A 74 0.71 16.36 5.84
N GLY A 75 1.29 17.18 6.72
CA GLY A 75 1.89 16.75 7.97
C GLY A 75 0.86 16.15 8.93
N VAL A 76 -0.27 16.84 9.13
CA VAL A 76 -1.38 16.33 9.95
C VAL A 76 -1.99 15.07 9.36
N ALA A 77 -2.22 15.01 8.04
CA ALA A 77 -2.72 13.83 7.36
C ALA A 77 -1.77 12.63 7.51
N SER A 78 -0.46 12.85 7.38
CA SER A 78 0.57 11.82 7.54
C SER A 78 0.59 11.27 8.96
N ILE A 79 0.55 12.15 9.97
CA ILE A 79 0.48 11.75 11.39
C ILE A 79 -0.78 10.94 11.66
N ALA A 80 -1.94 11.43 11.20
CA ALA A 80 -3.21 10.72 11.35
C ALA A 80 -3.17 9.33 10.68
N CYS A 81 -2.60 9.22 9.48
CA CYS A 81 -2.42 7.94 8.80
C CYS A 81 -1.56 6.97 9.61
N VAL A 82 -0.41 7.42 10.13
CA VAL A 82 0.47 6.59 10.96
C VAL A 82 -0.26 6.12 12.23
N VAL A 83 -0.98 7.01 12.90
CA VAL A 83 -1.79 6.65 14.08
C VAL A 83 -2.83 5.59 13.71
N MET A 84 -3.55 5.76 12.60
CA MET A 84 -4.51 4.75 12.15
C MET A 84 -3.82 3.41 11.79
N PHE A 85 -2.66 3.41 11.16
CA PHE A 85 -1.91 2.17 10.92
C PHE A 85 -1.46 1.49 12.21
N ILE A 86 -1.10 2.24 13.25
CA ILE A 86 -0.77 1.68 14.58
C ILE A 86 -2.02 1.11 15.25
N VAL A 87 -3.12 1.87 15.29
CA VAL A 87 -4.37 1.46 15.96
C VAL A 87 -4.97 0.23 15.29
N PHE A 88 -5.06 0.24 13.96
CA PHE A 88 -5.69 -0.82 13.22
C PHE A 88 -4.71 -1.96 12.90
N GLY A 89 -3.48 -1.70 12.48
CA GLY A 89 -2.50 -2.71 12.05
C GLY A 89 -1.48 -3.14 13.13
N GLY A 90 -1.40 -2.42 14.25
CA GLY A 90 -0.38 -2.58 15.28
C GLY A 90 0.90 -1.80 15.00
N VAL A 91 1.76 -1.68 16.02
CA VAL A 91 3.01 -0.87 15.98
C VAL A 91 3.89 -1.21 14.78
N ARG A 92 4.05 -2.50 14.43
CA ARG A 92 4.87 -2.92 13.29
C ARG A 92 4.35 -2.38 11.95
N ALA A 93 3.02 -2.28 11.78
CA ALA A 93 2.42 -1.72 10.58
C ALA A 93 2.68 -0.20 10.50
N GLY A 94 2.56 0.50 11.63
CA GLY A 94 2.92 1.92 11.73
C GLY A 94 4.38 2.20 11.39
N VAL A 95 5.32 1.44 11.98
CA VAL A 95 6.76 1.56 11.66
C VAL A 95 7.01 1.28 10.18
N ALA A 96 6.42 0.21 9.63
CA ALA A 96 6.57 -0.10 8.21
C ALA A 96 6.03 1.02 7.30
N SER A 97 4.90 1.64 7.66
CA SER A 97 4.36 2.78 6.91
C SER A 97 5.28 4.00 6.94
N VAL A 98 5.87 4.32 8.10
CA VAL A 98 6.80 5.44 8.24
C VAL A 98 8.07 5.20 7.43
N VAL A 99 8.68 4.02 7.59
CA VAL A 99 9.88 3.66 6.83
C VAL A 99 9.62 3.69 5.33
N ALA A 100 8.49 3.14 4.88
CA ALA A 100 8.10 3.17 3.46
C ALA A 100 7.96 4.60 2.94
N MET A 101 7.23 5.45 3.66
CA MET A 101 7.03 6.85 3.27
C MET A 101 8.35 7.62 3.18
N LEU A 102 9.23 7.46 4.18
CA LEU A 102 10.56 8.08 4.18
C LEU A 102 11.43 7.57 3.02
N LEU A 103 11.40 6.27 2.71
CA LEU A 103 12.13 5.71 1.58
C LEU A 103 11.60 6.22 0.23
N SER A 104 10.29 6.42 0.09
CA SER A 104 9.70 7.01 -1.12
C SER A 104 10.17 8.45 -1.33
N PHE A 105 10.14 9.30 -0.30
CA PHE A 105 10.63 10.68 -0.39
C PHE A 105 12.15 10.75 -0.55
N ALA A 106 12.91 9.88 0.12
CA ALA A 106 14.34 9.78 -0.09
C ALA A 106 14.67 9.38 -1.54
N GLY A 107 13.90 8.45 -2.13
CA GLY A 107 14.01 8.09 -3.53
C GLY A 107 13.76 9.28 -4.47
N LEU A 108 12.72 10.07 -4.21
CA LEU A 108 12.45 11.30 -4.94
C LEU A 108 13.57 12.34 -4.80
N TYR A 109 14.15 12.48 -3.61
CA TYR A 109 15.27 13.39 -3.38
C TYR A 109 16.52 12.97 -4.16
N VAL A 110 16.85 11.68 -4.14
CA VAL A 110 18.02 11.11 -4.84
C VAL A 110 17.88 11.19 -6.36
N LEU A 111 16.65 11.11 -6.89
CA LEU A 111 16.41 11.30 -8.33
C LEU A 111 16.87 12.67 -8.83
N GLY A 112 16.78 13.72 -7.99
CA GLY A 112 17.26 15.07 -8.31
C GLY A 112 16.77 15.66 -9.63
N GLY A 113 15.61 15.23 -10.16
CA GLY A 113 15.11 15.65 -11.48
C GLY A 113 15.88 15.11 -12.68
N ALA A 114 16.82 14.19 -12.50
CA ALA A 114 17.63 13.71 -13.61
C ALA A 114 16.79 12.88 -14.60
N GLU A 115 16.57 13.39 -15.82
CA GLU A 115 15.74 12.77 -16.86
C GLU A 115 16.18 11.34 -17.25
N SER A 116 17.46 11.02 -17.04
CA SER A 116 18.02 9.69 -17.33
C SER A 116 17.71 8.64 -16.24
N MET A 117 17.25 9.04 -15.06
CA MET A 117 17.10 8.18 -13.89
C MET A 117 15.74 7.47 -13.68
N PRO A 118 14.59 7.92 -14.21
CA PRO A 118 13.30 7.28 -13.91
C PRO A 118 13.20 5.85 -14.46
N LEU A 119 13.71 5.61 -15.67
CA LEU A 119 13.66 4.30 -16.31
C LEU A 119 14.57 3.31 -15.56
N PRO A 120 15.83 3.66 -15.22
CA PRO A 120 16.62 2.90 -14.25
C PRO A 120 15.93 2.73 -12.90
N MET A 121 15.23 3.74 -12.36
CA MET A 121 14.54 3.64 -11.08
C MET A 121 13.47 2.54 -11.11
N PHE A 122 12.54 2.57 -12.07
CA PHE A 122 11.50 1.54 -12.19
C PHE A 122 12.11 0.17 -12.48
N GLY A 123 13.11 0.09 -13.35
CA GLY A 123 13.79 -1.15 -13.71
C GLY A 123 14.54 -1.79 -12.55
N ILE A 124 15.39 -1.01 -11.84
CA ILE A 124 16.15 -1.47 -10.68
C ILE A 124 15.18 -1.83 -9.54
N PHE A 125 14.16 -1.02 -9.29
CA PHE A 125 13.17 -1.33 -8.26
C PHE A 125 12.43 -2.64 -8.58
N ALA A 126 11.99 -2.84 -9.81
CA ALA A 126 11.36 -4.09 -10.24
C ALA A 126 12.32 -5.28 -10.12
N LEU A 127 13.58 -5.13 -10.52
CA LEU A 127 14.60 -6.19 -10.42
C LEU A 127 14.88 -6.57 -8.95
N VAL A 128 15.12 -5.58 -8.09
CA VAL A 128 15.31 -5.78 -6.65
C VAL A 128 14.06 -6.43 -6.04
N ALA A 129 12.87 -5.95 -6.42
CA ALA A 129 11.61 -6.53 -5.95
C ALA A 129 11.45 -8.00 -6.37
N ILE A 130 11.81 -8.38 -7.60
CA ILE A 130 11.81 -9.77 -8.08
C ILE A 130 12.81 -10.62 -7.31
N VAL A 131 14.04 -10.15 -7.14
CA VAL A 131 15.10 -10.87 -6.40
C VAL A 131 14.63 -11.10 -4.96
N MET A 132 14.11 -10.06 -4.29
CA MET A 132 13.57 -10.19 -2.94
C MET A 132 12.37 -11.14 -2.89
N PHE A 133 11.47 -11.06 -3.86
CA PHE A 133 10.30 -11.93 -3.96
C PHE A 133 10.68 -13.42 -4.08
N ILE A 134 11.77 -13.73 -4.81
CA ILE A 134 12.24 -15.10 -5.03
C ILE A 134 13.03 -15.62 -3.82
N PHE A 135 13.92 -14.82 -3.23
CA PHE A 135 14.90 -15.31 -2.27
C PHE A 135 14.61 -14.96 -0.80
N VAL A 136 13.89 -13.86 -0.53
CA VAL A 136 13.72 -13.33 0.83
C VAL A 136 12.42 -13.85 1.45
N LYS A 137 12.54 -14.53 2.59
CA LYS A 137 11.40 -15.03 3.38
C LYS A 137 10.89 -13.95 4.35
N LEU A 138 10.46 -12.81 3.82
CA LEU A 138 9.82 -11.73 4.58
C LEU A 138 8.49 -11.34 3.94
N SER A 139 7.49 -11.01 4.77
CA SER A 139 6.17 -10.63 4.27
C SER A 139 6.21 -9.37 3.41
N VAL A 140 7.05 -8.41 3.79
CA VAL A 140 7.33 -7.18 3.04
C VAL A 140 7.87 -7.50 1.65
N ALA A 141 8.83 -8.44 1.54
CA ALA A 141 9.40 -8.87 0.26
C ALA A 141 8.35 -9.53 -0.67
N CYS A 142 7.41 -10.29 -0.11
CA CYS A 142 6.31 -10.88 -0.88
C CYS A 142 5.37 -9.83 -1.50
N ALA A 143 5.29 -8.63 -0.92
CA ALA A 143 4.44 -7.54 -1.41
C ALA A 143 5.18 -6.54 -2.32
N LEU A 144 6.51 -6.52 -2.32
CA LEU A 144 7.31 -5.56 -3.11
C LEU A 144 7.09 -5.71 -4.62
N PHE A 145 7.15 -6.93 -5.15
CA PHE A 145 6.94 -7.16 -6.58
C PHE A 145 5.51 -6.86 -7.04
N PRO A 146 4.46 -7.33 -6.33
CA PRO A 146 3.09 -6.87 -6.56
C PRO A 146 2.96 -5.33 -6.53
N PHE A 147 3.59 -4.69 -5.54
CA PHE A 147 3.59 -3.23 -5.46
C PHE A 147 4.22 -2.61 -6.71
N ALA A 148 5.44 -3.01 -7.09
CA ALA A 148 6.12 -2.49 -8.28
C ALA A 148 5.28 -2.58 -9.56
N LEU A 149 4.63 -3.73 -9.80
CA LEU A 149 3.74 -3.90 -10.95
C LEU A 149 2.51 -2.98 -10.89
N SER A 150 1.84 -2.93 -9.74
CA SER A 150 0.65 -2.08 -9.58
C SER A 150 0.97 -0.59 -9.49
N TRP A 151 2.19 -0.22 -9.12
CA TRP A 151 2.59 1.18 -8.94
C TRP A 151 2.72 1.91 -10.28
N LEU A 152 3.21 1.22 -11.32
CA LEU A 152 3.16 1.73 -12.70
C LEU A 152 1.72 1.94 -13.16
N PHE A 153 0.84 0.99 -12.85
CA PHE A 153 -0.58 1.12 -13.16
C PHE A 153 -1.24 2.31 -12.44
N LEU A 154 -0.93 2.52 -11.15
CA LEU A 154 -1.39 3.70 -10.40
C LEU A 154 -0.91 4.99 -11.06
N SER A 155 0.35 5.03 -11.49
CA SER A 155 0.93 6.20 -12.16
C SER A 155 0.18 6.54 -13.44
N GLY A 156 -0.15 5.55 -14.27
CA GLY A 156 -0.98 5.74 -15.46
C GLY A 156 -2.39 6.22 -15.15
N ILE A 157 -3.04 5.70 -14.10
CA ILE A 157 -4.37 6.21 -13.70
C ILE A 157 -4.29 7.67 -13.24
N LEU A 158 -3.28 8.02 -12.44
CA LEU A 158 -3.10 9.38 -11.94
C LEU A 158 -2.76 10.37 -13.05
N GLU A 159 -1.99 9.95 -14.06
CA GLU A 159 -1.72 10.74 -15.27
C GLU A 159 -3.03 11.11 -15.98
N ILE A 160 -3.88 10.12 -16.33
CA ILE A 160 -5.16 10.35 -17.03
C ILE A 160 -6.08 11.28 -16.24
N VAL A 161 -6.10 11.12 -14.93
CA VAL A 161 -6.90 11.99 -14.06
C VAL A 161 -6.30 13.38 -14.04
N SER A 162 -4.99 13.55 -14.01
CA SER A 162 -4.35 14.88 -13.94
C SER A 162 -4.42 15.64 -15.27
N SER A 163 -4.16 14.97 -16.40
CA SER A 163 -4.16 15.59 -17.75
C SER A 163 -5.52 16.13 -18.16
N LYS A 164 -6.62 15.60 -17.61
CA LYS A 164 -7.99 16.09 -17.85
C LYS A 164 -8.37 17.34 -17.07
N PHE A 165 -7.65 17.68 -16.00
CA PHE A 165 -8.02 18.77 -15.08
C PHE A 165 -6.95 19.85 -14.92
N ASP A 166 -5.91 19.85 -15.78
CA ASP A 166 -4.85 20.88 -15.85
C ASP A 166 -4.21 21.20 -14.48
N ALA A 167 -4.06 20.16 -13.65
CA ALA A 167 -3.51 20.29 -12.31
C ALA A 167 -2.00 20.02 -12.30
N SER A 168 -1.26 20.67 -11.40
CA SER A 168 0.16 20.42 -11.14
C SER A 168 0.37 18.98 -10.63
N ALA A 169 0.50 18.03 -11.57
CA ALA A 169 0.45 16.60 -11.31
C ALA A 169 1.66 16.05 -10.54
N SER A 170 2.76 16.81 -10.48
CA SER A 170 4.06 16.32 -10.00
C SER A 170 4.04 15.97 -8.51
N LEU A 171 4.01 16.95 -7.59
CA LEU A 171 4.06 16.65 -6.15
C LEU A 171 2.88 15.76 -5.66
N VAL A 172 1.74 15.86 -6.33
CA VAL A 172 0.55 15.02 -6.07
C VAL A 172 0.87 13.55 -6.28
N TRP A 173 1.57 13.20 -7.36
CA TRP A 173 1.99 11.83 -7.62
C TRP A 173 2.98 11.33 -6.57
N GLY A 174 3.93 12.17 -6.14
CA GLY A 174 4.90 11.83 -5.09
C GLY A 174 4.22 11.46 -3.77
N ALA A 175 3.25 12.28 -3.34
CA ALA A 175 2.49 12.05 -2.12
C ALA A 175 1.61 10.78 -2.20
N HIS A 176 0.94 10.55 -3.34
CA HIS A 176 0.19 9.32 -3.59
C HIS A 176 1.09 8.08 -3.61
N SER A 177 2.27 8.17 -4.22
CA SER A 177 3.23 7.06 -4.30
C SER A 177 3.80 6.69 -2.93
N ALA A 178 4.13 7.69 -2.11
CA ALA A 178 4.58 7.48 -0.74
C ALA A 178 3.48 6.84 0.12
N PHE A 179 2.24 7.30 0.00
CA PHE A 179 1.10 6.72 0.71
C PHE A 179 0.77 5.30 0.22
N ALA A 180 0.79 5.07 -1.10
CA ALA A 180 0.62 3.76 -1.73
C ALA A 180 1.64 2.75 -1.19
N PHE A 181 2.91 3.14 -1.12
CA PHE A 181 3.96 2.28 -0.60
C PHE A 181 3.77 2.01 0.89
N ALA A 182 3.42 3.03 1.68
CA ALA A 182 3.10 2.88 3.09
C ALA A 182 1.93 1.90 3.34
N CYS A 183 0.83 2.02 2.57
CA CYS A 183 -0.29 1.08 2.63
C CYS A 183 0.13 -0.35 2.28
N ALA A 184 0.92 -0.52 1.21
CA ALA A 184 1.41 -1.83 0.76
C ALA A 184 2.28 -2.52 1.83
N MET A 185 3.21 -1.78 2.45
CA MET A 185 4.11 -2.33 3.47
C MET A 185 3.35 -2.62 4.78
N ALA A 186 2.44 -1.74 5.19
CA ALA A 186 1.57 -1.99 6.34
C ALA A 186 0.72 -3.25 6.13
N PHE A 187 0.11 -3.40 4.94
CA PHE A 187 -0.63 -4.60 4.54
C PHE A 187 0.23 -5.86 4.61
N ALA A 188 1.44 -5.82 4.06
CA ALA A 188 2.36 -6.93 4.08
C ALA A 188 2.72 -7.39 5.51
N VAL A 189 2.97 -6.44 6.41
CA VAL A 189 3.27 -6.73 7.82
C VAL A 189 2.07 -7.35 8.54
N VAL A 190 0.86 -6.81 8.35
CA VAL A 190 -0.35 -7.34 8.98
C VAL A 190 -0.69 -8.73 8.42
N ALA A 191 -0.57 -8.94 7.11
CA ALA A 191 -0.77 -10.26 6.50
C ALA A 191 0.25 -11.28 7.02
N GLY A 192 1.53 -10.89 7.11
CA GLY A 192 2.59 -11.71 7.69
C GLY A 192 2.31 -12.12 9.13
N LYS A 193 1.76 -11.21 9.96
CA LYS A 193 1.35 -11.52 11.33
C LYS A 193 0.28 -12.61 11.38
N HIS A 194 -0.75 -12.53 10.53
CA HIS A 194 -1.81 -13.56 10.48
C HIS A 194 -1.30 -14.90 9.95
N LEU A 195 -0.39 -14.90 8.97
CA LEU A 195 0.26 -16.10 8.45
C LEU A 195 1.12 -16.80 9.51
N ALA A 196 1.90 -16.03 10.28
CA ALA A 196 2.70 -16.54 11.39
C ALA A 196 1.83 -17.20 12.47
N ALA A 197 0.60 -16.70 12.67
CA ALA A 197 -0.40 -17.30 13.55
C ALA A 197 -1.11 -18.55 12.95
N GLY A 198 -0.71 -19.02 11.77
CA GLY A 198 -1.20 -20.26 11.16
C GLY A 198 -2.47 -20.12 10.31
N VAL A 199 -2.96 -18.89 10.09
CA VAL A 199 -4.10 -18.61 9.22
C VAL A 199 -3.74 -18.97 7.77
N PRO A 200 -4.63 -19.63 6.99
CA PRO A 200 -4.38 -19.88 5.57
C PRO A 200 -4.17 -18.58 4.79
N GLN A 201 -3.37 -18.62 3.73
CA GLN A 201 -2.96 -17.44 2.95
C GLN A 201 -4.12 -16.52 2.57
N ALA A 202 -5.14 -17.04 1.88
CA ALA A 202 -6.29 -16.22 1.47
C ALA A 202 -6.99 -15.58 2.68
N GLY A 203 -7.13 -16.32 3.78
CA GLY A 203 -7.71 -15.80 5.02
C GLY A 203 -6.84 -14.73 5.69
N ALA A 204 -5.52 -14.86 5.64
CA ALA A 204 -4.58 -13.88 6.19
C ALA A 204 -4.62 -12.56 5.41
N LEU A 205 -4.64 -12.63 4.07
CA LEU A 205 -4.74 -11.46 3.20
C LEU A 205 -6.09 -10.75 3.40
N VAL A 206 -7.21 -11.48 3.40
CA VAL A 206 -8.55 -10.89 3.61
C VAL A 206 -8.65 -10.24 5.00
N LYS A 207 -8.14 -10.90 6.05
CA LYS A 207 -8.10 -10.31 7.40
C LYS A 207 -7.25 -9.05 7.45
N ALA A 208 -6.09 -9.04 6.81
CA ALA A 208 -5.22 -7.87 6.76
C ALA A 208 -5.86 -6.70 6.00
N ALA A 209 -6.43 -6.95 4.82
CA ALA A 209 -7.12 -5.92 4.04
C ALA A 209 -8.37 -5.38 4.75
N LYS A 210 -9.15 -6.25 5.41
CA LYS A 210 -10.30 -5.82 6.22
C LYS A 210 -9.87 -4.95 7.41
N GLN A 211 -8.80 -5.36 8.09
CA GLN A 211 -8.24 -4.63 9.24
C GLN A 211 -7.69 -3.27 8.82
N LEU A 212 -7.12 -3.17 7.61
CA LEU A 212 -6.60 -1.93 7.06
C LEU A 212 -7.62 -1.14 6.24
N LEU A 213 -8.90 -1.52 6.25
CA LEU A 213 -9.92 -0.85 5.44
C LEU A 213 -9.99 0.65 5.75
N VAL A 214 -10.11 0.95 7.05
CA VAL A 214 -10.22 2.30 7.58
C VAL A 214 -8.96 3.12 7.32
N PRO A 215 -7.74 2.70 7.73
CA PRO A 215 -6.54 3.52 7.49
C PRO A 215 -6.27 3.79 6.01
N VAL A 216 -6.59 2.86 5.11
CA VAL A 216 -6.40 3.05 3.67
C VAL A 216 -7.44 4.04 3.10
N LEU A 217 -8.74 3.86 3.39
CA LEU A 217 -9.77 4.73 2.82
C LEU A 217 -9.77 6.12 3.45
N VAL A 218 -9.75 6.19 4.78
CA VAL A 218 -9.71 7.49 5.48
C VAL A 218 -8.38 8.17 5.22
N GLY A 219 -7.27 7.43 5.19
CA GLY A 219 -5.96 8.01 4.85
C GLY A 219 -5.90 8.55 3.41
N ALA A 220 -6.50 7.85 2.44
CA ALA A 220 -6.61 8.36 1.07
C ALA A 220 -7.45 9.65 1.00
N LEU A 221 -8.57 9.71 1.72
CA LEU A 221 -9.38 10.94 1.80
C LEU A 221 -8.59 12.09 2.44
N LEU A 222 -7.87 11.83 3.53
CA LEU A 222 -7.05 12.82 4.20
C LEU A 222 -5.90 13.30 3.31
N LEU A 223 -5.26 12.39 2.57
CA LEU A 223 -4.22 12.74 1.61
C LEU A 223 -4.76 13.66 0.52
N ILE A 224 -5.88 13.31 -0.09
CA ILE A 224 -6.49 14.09 -1.18
C ILE A 224 -6.94 15.46 -0.66
N ALA A 225 -7.55 15.50 0.52
CA ALA A 225 -7.90 16.75 1.16
C ALA A 225 -6.65 17.61 1.41
N ALA A 226 -5.59 17.04 2.00
CA ALA A 226 -4.34 17.72 2.27
C ALA A 226 -3.68 18.27 0.99
N VAL A 227 -3.58 17.44 -0.06
CA VAL A 227 -3.06 17.86 -1.36
C VAL A 227 -3.91 18.98 -1.98
N THR A 228 -5.24 18.92 -1.86
CA THR A 228 -6.12 19.97 -2.37
C THR A 228 -5.89 21.31 -1.66
N TYR A 229 -5.62 21.30 -0.36
CA TYR A 229 -5.40 22.52 0.43
C TYR A 229 -3.96 23.04 0.39
N ASP A 230 -2.95 22.16 0.34
CA ASP A 230 -1.54 22.55 0.34
C ASP A 230 -0.98 22.77 -1.08
N MET A 231 -1.54 22.14 -2.13
CA MET A 231 -0.88 22.04 -3.44
C MET A 231 -1.72 22.41 -4.67
N GLY A 232 -3.02 22.73 -4.53
CA GLY A 232 -3.89 22.91 -5.71
C GLY A 232 -4.99 23.96 -5.58
N THR A 233 -5.62 24.27 -6.71
CA THR A 233 -6.92 24.93 -6.76
C THR A 233 -8.01 23.90 -6.43
N PRO A 234 -8.99 24.22 -5.57
CA PRO A 234 -9.95 23.24 -5.08
C PRO A 234 -10.90 22.76 -6.19
N ASN A 235 -10.61 21.57 -6.74
CA ASN A 235 -11.52 20.85 -7.63
C ASN A 235 -11.96 19.54 -6.98
N TRP A 236 -13.18 19.53 -6.47
CA TRP A 236 -13.75 18.37 -5.76
C TRP A 236 -13.97 17.16 -6.68
N ILE A 237 -14.24 17.37 -7.97
CA ILE A 237 -14.43 16.27 -8.94
C ILE A 237 -13.11 15.53 -9.12
N TYR A 238 -12.03 16.29 -9.29
CA TYR A 238 -10.67 15.74 -9.37
C TYR A 238 -10.32 14.94 -8.11
N GLY A 239 -10.56 15.48 -6.92
CA GLY A 239 -10.32 14.78 -5.66
C GLY A 239 -11.15 13.49 -5.51
N VAL A 240 -12.42 13.49 -5.92
CA VAL A 240 -13.27 12.29 -5.89
C VAL A 240 -12.73 11.22 -6.85
N LEU A 241 -12.33 11.61 -8.06
CA LEU A 241 -11.77 10.67 -9.04
C LEU A 241 -10.45 10.06 -8.54
N GLN A 242 -9.57 10.86 -7.92
CA GLN A 242 -8.35 10.34 -7.29
C GLN A 242 -8.65 9.37 -6.15
N PHE A 243 -9.63 9.67 -5.32
CA PHE A 243 -10.02 8.79 -4.22
C PHE A 243 -10.52 7.44 -4.73
N VAL A 244 -11.41 7.47 -5.71
CA VAL A 244 -11.96 6.26 -6.33
C VAL A 244 -10.85 5.48 -7.03
N ALA A 245 -9.99 6.15 -7.79
CA ALA A 245 -8.83 5.55 -8.45
C ALA A 245 -7.92 4.84 -7.44
N TYR A 246 -7.59 5.49 -6.32
CA TYR A 246 -6.75 4.91 -5.28
C TYR A 246 -7.41 3.72 -4.59
N ALA A 247 -8.69 3.82 -4.24
CA ALA A 247 -9.44 2.72 -3.62
C ALA A 247 -9.54 1.51 -4.56
N VAL A 248 -9.83 1.74 -5.84
CA VAL A 248 -9.87 0.70 -6.86
C VAL A 248 -8.47 0.10 -7.03
N TRP A 249 -7.44 0.91 -7.17
CA TRP A 249 -6.05 0.46 -7.24
C TRP A 249 -5.68 -0.45 -6.06
N PHE A 250 -5.96 -0.03 -4.82
CA PHE A 250 -5.56 -0.79 -3.65
C PHE A 250 -6.35 -2.11 -3.51
N TYR A 251 -7.68 -2.07 -3.56
CA TYR A 251 -8.52 -3.22 -3.24
C TYR A 251 -8.80 -4.16 -4.42
N VAL A 252 -8.88 -3.63 -5.64
CA VAL A 252 -9.19 -4.43 -6.83
C VAL A 252 -7.90 -4.97 -7.45
N PHE A 253 -6.86 -4.13 -7.53
CA PHE A 253 -5.62 -4.50 -8.21
C PHE A 253 -4.55 -4.98 -7.22
N PHE A 254 -3.92 -4.08 -6.45
CA PHE A 254 -2.79 -4.39 -5.57
C PHE A 254 -3.07 -5.56 -4.61
N PHE A 255 -4.21 -5.53 -3.90
CA PHE A 255 -4.63 -6.60 -2.99
C PHE A 255 -4.76 -7.95 -3.70
N SER A 256 -5.42 -7.98 -4.85
CA SER A 256 -5.66 -9.20 -5.63
C SER A 256 -4.35 -9.80 -6.12
N ILE A 257 -3.47 -8.99 -6.72
CA ILE A 257 -2.20 -9.46 -7.25
C ILE A 257 -1.21 -9.83 -6.14
N SER A 258 -1.32 -9.21 -4.97
CA SER A 258 -0.51 -9.58 -3.81
C SER A 258 -0.71 -11.06 -3.47
N SER A 259 -1.87 -11.64 -3.75
CA SER A 259 -2.12 -13.07 -3.49
C SER A 259 -1.28 -14.04 -4.33
N PHE A 260 -0.61 -13.60 -5.40
CA PHE A 260 0.35 -14.43 -6.15
C PHE A 260 1.73 -14.53 -5.49
N GLY A 261 1.96 -13.79 -4.40
CA GLY A 261 3.19 -13.88 -3.61
C GLY A 261 3.44 -15.27 -3.00
N PRO A 262 4.69 -15.64 -2.72
CA PRO A 262 5.03 -16.92 -2.09
C PRO A 262 4.78 -16.91 -0.58
N TRP A 263 3.60 -16.47 -0.15
CA TRP A 263 3.19 -16.30 1.24
C TRP A 263 3.21 -17.61 2.04
N GLU A 264 3.06 -18.75 1.37
CA GLU A 264 3.12 -20.07 1.99
C GLU A 264 4.44 -20.32 2.72
N ARG A 265 5.54 -19.72 2.23
CA ARG A 265 6.87 -19.81 2.85
C ARG A 265 6.95 -19.17 4.24
N LEU A 266 6.01 -18.29 4.55
CA LEU A 266 5.94 -17.54 5.81
C LEU A 266 5.05 -18.20 6.85
N ARG A 267 4.36 -19.29 6.48
CA ARG A 267 3.49 -20.02 7.40
C ARG A 267 4.35 -20.70 8.45
N SER A 268 4.00 -20.55 9.72
CA SER A 268 4.62 -21.35 10.78
C SER A 268 4.31 -22.82 10.52
N GLY A 269 5.37 -23.61 10.31
CA GLY A 269 5.29 -25.05 9.98
C GLY A 269 4.75 -25.93 11.11
N SER A 270 4.13 -25.37 12.16
CA SER A 270 3.63 -26.12 13.30
C SER A 270 2.10 -26.08 13.38
N ARG A 271 1.44 -27.01 12.67
CA ARG A 271 0.29 -27.69 13.29
C ARG A 271 0.82 -28.57 14.43
N ARG A 272 1.39 -27.97 15.48
CA ARG A 272 1.33 -28.61 16.79
C ARG A 272 -0.08 -28.33 17.27
N VAL A 273 -0.94 -29.31 17.05
CA VAL A 273 -2.21 -29.39 17.77
C VAL A 273 -1.78 -29.41 19.24
N GLU A 274 -1.87 -28.28 19.93
CA GLU A 274 -1.94 -28.30 21.38
C GLU A 274 -3.24 -29.05 21.70
N MET A 275 -3.12 -30.37 21.83
CA MET A 275 -4.10 -31.14 22.57
C MET A 275 -4.03 -30.55 23.97
N LYS A 276 -4.93 -29.61 24.26
CA LYS A 276 -5.29 -29.29 25.63
C LYS A 276 -5.78 -30.62 26.20
N ASP A 277 -4.87 -31.35 26.84
CA ASP A 277 -5.20 -32.45 27.71
C ASP A 277 -6.17 -31.88 28.73
N LYS A 278 -7.45 -32.09 28.47
CA LYS A 278 -8.49 -31.95 29.46
C LYS A 278 -8.09 -32.92 30.56
N LYS A 279 -7.41 -32.42 31.60
CA LYS A 279 -7.20 -33.13 32.85
C LYS A 279 -8.56 -33.67 33.28
N LYS A 280 -8.80 -34.96 33.02
CA LYS A 280 -9.89 -35.70 33.63
C LYS A 280 -9.65 -35.58 35.13
N LYS A 281 -10.53 -34.86 35.83
CA LYS A 281 -10.55 -34.86 37.30
C LYS A 281 -10.74 -36.31 37.71
N ALA A 282 -9.71 -36.91 38.30
CA ALA A 282 -9.83 -38.22 38.93
C ALA A 282 -10.87 -38.10 40.07
N PRO A 283 -11.80 -39.05 40.20
CA PRO A 283 -12.77 -39.03 41.29
C PRO A 283 -12.03 -39.21 42.62
N ALA A 284 -12.29 -38.31 43.56
CA ALA A 284 -11.73 -38.36 44.89
C ALA A 284 -12.13 -39.68 45.57
N LYS A 285 -11.14 -40.50 45.95
CA LYS A 285 -11.35 -41.68 46.80
C LYS A 285 -11.92 -41.19 48.14
N LYS A 286 -13.16 -41.55 48.45
CA LYS A 286 -13.69 -41.51 49.82
C LYS A 286 -12.87 -42.49 50.67
N LYS A 287 -12.20 -41.99 51.70
CA LYS A 287 -11.65 -42.83 52.77
C LYS A 287 -12.81 -43.31 53.64
N LYS A 288 -12.85 -44.62 53.90
CA LYS A 288 -13.60 -45.23 55.00
C LYS A 288 -12.81 -45.04 56.29
#